data_AF-A0A9N9IWC8-F1
#
_entry.id   AF-A0A9N9IWC8-F1
#
_cell.length_a   1.000
_cell.length_b   1.000
_cell.length_c   1.000
_cell.angle_alpha   90.00
_cell.angle_beta   90.00
_cell.angle_gamma   90.00
#
_symmetry.space_group_name_H-M   'P 1'
#
loop_
_entity.id
_entity.type
_entity.pdbx_description
1 polymer ?
#
loop_
_entity_poly.entity_id
_entity_poly.type
_entity_poly.pdbx_seq_one_letter_code
_entity_poly.pdbx_strand_id
1 'polypeptide(L)'
;SISTRPMKYFEFPDGFNTSIGALRFSIPEILFDPKFIPQPQDGTHFDTTALMGIPQMIYLSINNCDIDVRPNLWNNIILTGATTLLPGFADRVNQELSSMAPA
;
A
#
# COMPACT_ATOMS: atom_id res chain seq x y z
N SER A 1 10.68 13.20 -1.97
CA SER A 1 9.63 13.30 -0.93
C SER A 1 8.26 13.25 -1.60
N ILE A 2 7.19 12.80 -0.94
CA ILE A 2 5.82 12.86 -1.52
C ILE A 2 5.47 14.31 -1.92
N SER A 3 6.00 15.31 -1.21
CA SER A 3 5.83 16.73 -1.50
C SER A 3 6.47 17.20 -2.82
N THR A 4 7.39 16.42 -3.41
CA THR A 4 8.06 16.77 -4.68
C THR A 4 7.43 16.10 -5.90
N ARG A 5 6.35 15.32 -5.72
CA ARG A 5 5.64 14.67 -6.84
C ARG A 5 4.73 15.67 -7.56
N PRO A 6 4.60 15.58 -8.89
CA PRO A 6 3.81 16.53 -9.67
C PRO A 6 2.32 16.43 -9.30
N MET A 7 1.69 17.60 -9.21
CA MET A 7 0.24 17.70 -9.06
C MET A 7 -0.47 17.17 -10.31
N LYS A 8 -1.68 16.63 -10.13
CA LYS A 8 -2.55 16.24 -11.24
C LYS A 8 -3.83 17.06 -11.20
N TYR A 9 -4.14 17.67 -12.34
CA TYR A 9 -5.39 18.41 -12.53
C TYR A 9 -6.59 17.45 -12.54
N PHE A 10 -7.68 17.88 -11.92
CA PHE A 10 -8.96 17.18 -11.89
C PHE A 10 -10.11 18.18 -12.01
N GLU A 11 -11.06 17.87 -12.87
CA GLU A 11 -12.30 18.62 -13.07
C GLU A 11 -13.48 17.76 -12.59
N PHE A 12 -14.32 18.36 -11.75
CA PHE A 12 -15.50 17.75 -11.17
C PHE A 12 -16.71 17.92 -12.12
N PRO A 13 -17.74 17.08 -12.00
CA PRO A 13 -18.91 17.13 -12.89
C PRO A 13 -19.71 18.45 -12.88
N ASP A 14 -19.53 19.27 -11.83
CA ASP A 14 -20.13 20.59 -11.68
C ASP A 14 -19.31 21.71 -12.35
N GLY A 15 -18.18 21.36 -12.99
CA GLY A 15 -17.26 22.30 -13.63
C GLY A 15 -16.24 22.92 -12.67
N PHE A 16 -16.32 22.63 -11.36
CA PHE A 16 -15.26 22.98 -10.43
C PHE A 16 -13.99 22.20 -10.79
N ASN A 17 -12.81 22.80 -10.66
CA ASN A 17 -11.57 22.10 -10.95
C ASN A 17 -10.46 22.51 -9.99
N THR A 18 -9.53 21.58 -9.76
CA THR A 18 -8.41 21.79 -8.86
C THR A 18 -7.23 20.88 -9.19
N SER A 19 -6.05 21.25 -8.69
CA SER A 19 -4.84 20.42 -8.77
C SER A 19 -4.64 19.64 -7.49
N ILE A 20 -4.58 18.31 -7.59
CA ILE A 20 -4.40 17.42 -6.44
C ILE A 20 -2.92 17.00 -6.38
N GLY A 21 -2.26 17.34 -5.27
CA GLY A 21 -0.86 17.02 -4.99
C GLY A 21 -0.68 15.75 -4.15
N ALA A 22 -0.08 15.92 -2.98
CA ALA A 22 0.35 14.84 -2.08
C ALA A 22 -0.76 13.88 -1.65
N LEU A 23 -2.01 14.35 -1.50
CA LEU A 23 -3.15 13.54 -1.06
C LEU A 23 -3.36 12.26 -1.89
N ARG A 24 -2.98 12.30 -3.18
CA ARG A 24 -3.02 11.14 -4.10
C ARG A 24 -2.17 9.96 -3.63
N PHE A 25 -1.18 10.23 -2.79
CA PHE A 25 -0.24 9.24 -2.28
C PHE A 25 -0.43 9.00 -0.78
N SER A 26 -0.92 10.00 -0.04
CA SER A 26 -1.19 9.87 1.40
C SER A 26 -2.30 8.86 1.70
N ILE A 27 -3.39 8.89 0.93
CA ILE A 27 -4.55 8.00 1.14
C ILE A 27 -4.18 6.52 0.95
N PRO A 28 -3.53 6.10 -0.15
CA PRO A 28 -3.20 4.68 -0.33
C PRO A 28 -2.07 4.19 0.58
N GLU A 29 -1.36 5.06 1.30
CA GLU A 29 -0.27 4.65 2.20
C GLU A 29 -0.78 3.73 3.33
N ILE A 30 -2.03 3.85 3.74
CA ILE A 30 -2.64 2.97 4.75
C ILE A 30 -2.60 1.48 4.37
N LEU A 31 -2.47 1.16 3.09
CA LEU A 31 -2.35 -0.21 2.58
C LEU A 31 -0.96 -0.82 2.87
N PHE A 32 0.05 0.03 3.06
CA PHE A 32 1.44 -0.37 3.32
C PHE A 32 1.79 -0.15 4.79
N ASP A 33 1.23 0.89 5.41
CA ASP A 33 1.45 1.24 6.79
C ASP A 33 0.14 1.69 7.46
N PRO A 34 -0.59 0.74 8.09
CA PRO A 34 -1.89 0.99 8.71
C PRO A 34 -1.87 2.03 9.84
N LYS A 35 -0.69 2.42 10.35
CA LYS A 35 -0.60 3.48 11.36
C LYS A 35 -1.07 4.85 10.86
N PHE A 36 -1.13 5.03 9.54
CA PHE A 36 -1.64 6.25 8.91
C PHE A 36 -3.16 6.29 8.77
N ILE A 37 -3.89 5.27 9.25
CA ILE A 37 -5.35 5.32 9.33
C ILE A 37 -5.75 6.51 10.22
N PRO A 38 -6.56 7.47 9.71
CA PRO A 38 -7.00 8.60 10.50
C PRO A 38 -7.83 8.16 11.71
N GLN A 39 -7.48 8.66 12.89
CA GLN A 39 -8.23 8.40 14.11
C GLN A 39 -9.42 9.37 14.22
N PRO A 40 -10.59 8.89 14.66
CA PRO A 40 -11.75 9.74 14.93
C PRO A 40 -11.44 10.85 15.95
N GLN A 41 -12.06 12.01 15.77
CA GLN A 41 -11.91 13.15 16.69
C GLN A 41 -12.85 13.10 17.89
N ASP A 42 -13.80 12.17 17.91
CA ASP A 42 -14.80 11.98 18.97
C ASP A 42 -14.27 11.19 20.18
N GLY A 43 -12.97 10.91 20.20
CA GLY A 43 -12.30 10.16 21.26
C GLY A 43 -12.35 8.64 21.08
N THR A 44 -13.08 8.12 20.09
CA THR A 44 -12.99 6.72 19.72
C THR A 44 -11.67 6.46 18.99
N HIS A 45 -10.93 5.43 19.42
CA HIS A 45 -9.68 5.04 18.77
C HIS A 45 -9.88 3.70 18.09
N PHE A 46 -9.48 3.62 16.83
CA PHE A 46 -9.35 2.35 16.14
C PHE A 46 -8.04 1.69 16.56
N ASP A 47 -8.13 0.48 17.11
CA ASP A 47 -6.95 -0.33 17.37
C ASP A 47 -6.35 -0.80 16.04
N THR A 48 -5.21 -0.22 15.68
CA THR A 48 -4.46 -0.56 14.47
C THR A 48 -3.32 -1.54 14.75
N THR A 49 -3.13 -2.02 15.99
CA THR A 49 -1.97 -2.84 16.36
C THR A 49 -1.96 -4.23 15.71
N ALA A 50 -3.14 -4.78 15.45
CA ALA A 50 -3.31 -6.05 14.74
C ALA A 50 -3.30 -5.90 13.21
N LEU A 51 -3.32 -4.67 12.69
CA LEU A 51 -3.32 -4.42 11.25
C LEU A 51 -1.90 -4.51 10.71
N MET A 52 -1.80 -5.05 9.49
CA MET A 52 -0.54 -5.22 8.79
C MET A 52 -0.67 -4.71 7.37
N GLY A 53 0.43 -4.13 6.86
CA GLY A 53 0.51 -3.73 5.47
C GLY A 53 0.53 -4.94 4.53
N ILE A 54 0.29 -4.67 3.25
CA ILE A 54 0.27 -5.69 2.19
C ILE A 54 1.59 -6.48 2.12
N PRO A 55 2.79 -5.87 2.13
CA PRO A 55 4.04 -6.62 2.07
C PRO A 55 4.21 -7.59 3.26
N GLN A 56 3.83 -7.17 4.46
CA GLN A 56 3.89 -7.99 5.67
C GLN A 56 2.90 -9.17 5.58
N MET A 57 1.68 -8.94 5.08
CA MET A 57 0.71 -10.03 4.83
C MET A 57 1.26 -11.07 3.87
N ILE A 58 1.86 -10.64 2.76
CA ILE A 58 2.45 -11.53 1.75
C ILE A 58 3.59 -12.35 2.38
N TYR A 59 4.52 -11.68 3.07
CA TYR A 59 5.64 -12.34 3.75
C TYR A 59 5.16 -13.41 4.73
N LEU A 60 4.22 -13.07 5.63
CA LEU A 60 3.70 -14.00 6.62
C LEU A 60 2.95 -15.18 5.98
N SER A 61 2.18 -14.93 4.92
CA SER A 61 1.47 -15.97 4.18
C SER A 61 2.44 -16.98 3.56
N ILE A 62 3.51 -16.51 2.90
CA ILE A 62 4.55 -17.38 2.34
C ILE A 62 5.32 -18.12 3.46
N ASN A 63 5.64 -17.44 4.56
CA ASN A 63 6.38 -18.03 5.67
C ASN A 63 5.56 -19.06 6.48
N ASN A 64 4.23 -19.01 6.39
CA ASN A 64 3.35 -20.03 6.97
C ASN A 64 3.19 -21.26 6.06
N CYS A 65 3.66 -21.23 4.81
CA CYS A 65 3.67 -22.39 3.93
C CYS A 65 4.87 -23.31 4.23
N ASP A 66 4.80 -24.55 3.71
CA ASP A 66 5.92 -25.50 3.78
C ASP A 66 7.18 -24.91 3.13
N ILE A 67 8.36 -25.15 3.74
CA ILE A 67 9.64 -24.60 3.28
C ILE A 67 9.95 -24.98 1.84
N ASP A 68 9.51 -26.15 1.38
CA ASP A 68 9.80 -26.65 0.03
C ASP A 68 9.08 -25.85 -1.06
N VAL A 69 7.94 -25.23 -0.76
CA VAL A 69 7.17 -24.43 -1.74
C VAL A 69 7.50 -22.94 -1.71
N ARG A 70 8.12 -22.43 -0.63
CA ARG A 70 8.40 -20.99 -0.47
C ARG A 70 9.22 -20.39 -1.60
N PRO A 71 10.29 -21.03 -2.11
CA PRO A 71 11.05 -20.47 -3.23
C PRO A 71 10.18 -20.26 -4.48
N ASN A 72 9.26 -21.18 -4.76
CA ASN A 72 8.34 -21.03 -5.88
C ASN A 72 7.38 -19.86 -5.65
N LEU A 73 6.81 -19.74 -4.45
CA LEU A 73 5.89 -18.65 -4.10
C LEU A 73 6.57 -17.27 -4.19
N TRP A 74 7.78 -17.13 -3.66
CA TRP A 74 8.55 -15.88 -3.72
C TRP A 74 8.82 -15.43 -5.15
N ASN A 75 9.10 -16.37 -6.06
CA ASN A 75 9.37 -16.09 -7.46
C ASN A 75 8.11 -15.81 -8.30
N ASN A 76 6.91 -16.07 -7.77
CA ASN A 76 5.67 -16.05 -8.55
C ASN A 76 4.54 -15.27 -7.85
N ILE A 77 4.84 -14.07 -7.35
CA ILE A 77 3.84 -13.17 -6.76
C ILE A 77 3.11 -12.40 -7.88
N ILE A 78 1.80 -12.61 -7.98
CA ILE A 78 0.95 -11.96 -8.99
C ILE A 78 0.03 -10.94 -8.30
N LEU A 79 0.12 -9.68 -8.71
CA LEU A 79 -0.76 -8.61 -8.24
C LEU A 79 -2.00 -8.53 -9.14
N THR A 80 -3.19 -8.58 -8.53
CA THR A 80 -4.46 -8.53 -9.26
C THR A 80 -5.47 -7.60 -8.59
N GLY A 81 -6.43 -7.08 -9.37
CA GLY A 81 -7.51 -6.22 -8.88
C GLY A 81 -7.24 -4.71 -9.04
N ALA A 82 -8.30 -3.90 -8.98
CA ALA A 82 -8.24 -2.47 -9.32
C ALA A 82 -7.26 -1.66 -8.46
N THR A 83 -7.15 -1.97 -7.16
CA THR A 83 -6.23 -1.27 -6.24
C THR A 83 -4.76 -1.41 -6.66
N THR A 84 -4.40 -2.49 -7.35
CA THR A 84 -3.02 -2.69 -7.84
C THR A 84 -2.64 -1.76 -8.99
N LEU A 85 -3.63 -1.09 -9.61
CA LEU A 85 -3.42 -0.07 -10.64
C LEU A 85 -3.07 1.31 -10.07
N LEU A 86 -2.97 1.44 -8.75
CA LEU A 86 -2.46 2.66 -8.13
C LEU A 86 -1.01 2.92 -8.62
N PRO A 87 -0.68 4.16 -9.03
CA PRO A 87 0.63 4.46 -9.57
C PRO A 87 1.77 4.13 -8.59
N GLY A 88 2.70 3.28 -9.02
CA GLY A 88 3.85 2.84 -8.22
C GLY A 88 3.54 1.76 -7.17
N PHE A 89 2.34 1.18 -7.18
CA PHE A 89 1.95 0.12 -6.24
C PHE A 89 2.84 -1.12 -6.37
N ALA A 90 2.99 -1.64 -7.59
CA ALA A 90 3.81 -2.83 -7.85
C ALA A 90 5.28 -2.61 -7.46
N ASP A 91 5.85 -1.45 -7.81
CA ASP A 91 7.23 -1.08 -7.47
C ASP A 91 7.41 -1.02 -5.95
N ARG A 92 6.46 -0.41 -5.23
CA ARG A 92 6.49 -0.32 -3.76
C ARG A 92 6.42 -1.70 -3.10
N VAL A 93 5.50 -2.56 -3.56
CA VAL A 93 5.39 -3.94 -3.05
C VAL A 93 6.70 -4.69 -3.29
N ASN A 94 7.24 -4.64 -4.50
CA ASN A 94 8.49 -5.32 -4.83
C ASN A 94 9.67 -4.81 -4.01
N GLN A 95 9.78 -3.49 -3.83
CA GLN A 95 10.83 -2.88 -3.02
C GLN A 95 10.78 -3.34 -1.56
N GLU A 96 9.60 -3.34 -0.93
CA GLU A 96 9.46 -3.78 0.47
C GLU A 96 9.68 -5.28 0.61
N LEU A 97 9.11 -6.09 -0.29
CA LEU A 97 9.31 -7.55 -0.25
C LEU A 97 10.77 -7.94 -0.46
N SER A 98 11.48 -7.28 -1.37
CA SER A 98 12.93 -7.52 -1.59
C SER A 98 13.76 -7.22 -0.34
N SER A 99 13.31 -6.30 0.52
CA SER A 99 13.97 -6.01 1.79
C SER A 99 13.64 -7.01 2.91
N MET A 100 12.55 -7.76 2.77
CA MET A 100 12.06 -8.74 3.75
C MET A 100 12.40 -10.19 3.36
N ALA A 101 12.57 -10.47 2.07
CA ALA A 101 12.84 -11.80 1.57
C ALA A 101 14.24 -12.27 2.04
N PRO A 102 14.37 -13.52 2.53
CA PRO A 102 15.67 -14.10 2.80
C PRO A 102 16.47 -14.24 1.48
N ALA A 103 17.77 -13.96 1.54
CA ALA A 103 18.69 -14.06 0.40
C ALA A 103 18.83 -15.50 -0.12
#